data_AF-A0A8T3YL05-F1
#
_entry.id   AF-A0A8T3YL05-F1
#
_cell.length_a   1.000
_cell.length_b   1.000
_cell.length_c   1.000
_cell.angle_alpha   90.00
_cell.angle_beta   90.00
_cell.angle_gamma   90.00
#
_symmetry.space_group_name_H-M   'P 1'
#
loop_
_entity.id
_entity.type
_entity.pdbx_description
1 polymer ?
#
loop_
_entity_poly.entity_id
_entity_poly.type
_entity_poly.pdbx_seq_one_letter_code
_entity_poly.pdbx_strand_id
1 'polypeptide(L)'
;MNRAEISLLAFFAIALAAISLFLIIGMASKVDVKDYLCSQALKSTGKRPAFCEPVPAAKKPDVTPAEANSFSKGSRILLDDTDTLEITLPGGMEIDSATFTLDAPFKGATHQFSDGATEKKLHFGFKGGQALLDFTIPADIEVLEASITLAGSPVPGMADLVFIIDTSDSMHQEWDTLCRQIPSIIGELEKAGVDVKVDIFRLGDGTTYEYCATGQIAPDELPPVSLKPKKFAKDPSGLVWTSEPYDDPAEAWALGVAWAAENYEWRENSKRIIFPISDSDPTGGGQTRAVADPDKNAIPQGDAAFTGNEDEAVSLAIERAKAQSTYLFPIYGDDSTSENPEGYHVGIPAAECLGTHSRTCGKILAWMNKAASSTRGRTFGYSDETMPRSIIQAISGELPKGAQLLIGKDQASKLAELPEAGIKANFKGALQKFADSCTSDCTVPMSLHLPGDGSVKASGLDVRYRFTGKNIKVSLEGVEVASYPVIGSPATVDFAKELKSLHDKCESRKCSHTLKIQGRKNNVAAEELKVAGRITDSEDFILERAHDCITNGRTAAGGMCSAVSVSPKFPLSMQSIQDRVNERRLCPAFAMATGCDIRQLMDFEGEVRSQENLIISYDAESGKVRVR
;
A
#
# COMPACT_ATOMS: atom_id res chain seq x y z
N MET A 1 -22.50 -36.98 27.34
CA MET A 1 -21.18 -37.04 26.67
C MET A 1 -20.89 -35.63 26.15
N ASN A 2 -20.00 -34.91 26.83
CA ASN A 2 -19.84 -33.46 26.69
C ASN A 2 -18.88 -33.10 25.55
N ARG A 3 -19.33 -32.19 24.68
CA ARG A 3 -18.60 -31.66 23.51
C ARG A 3 -17.64 -30.49 23.83
N ALA A 4 -17.26 -30.29 25.10
CA ALA A 4 -16.55 -29.09 25.53
C ALA A 4 -15.06 -29.29 25.92
N GLU A 5 -14.48 -30.50 25.79
CA GLU A 5 -13.10 -30.75 26.23
C GLU A 5 -12.05 -30.74 25.10
N ILE A 6 -12.43 -30.48 23.84
CA ILE A 6 -11.48 -30.49 22.71
C ILE A 6 -10.75 -29.14 22.50
N SER A 7 -11.17 -28.02 23.11
CA SER A 7 -10.70 -26.71 22.62
C SER A 7 -9.53 -26.04 23.36
N LEU A 8 -8.99 -26.58 24.46
CA LEU A 8 -7.84 -25.93 25.13
C LEU A 8 -6.48 -26.42 24.62
N LEU A 9 -6.32 -27.74 24.44
CA LEU A 9 -5.07 -28.33 23.94
C LEU A 9 -4.80 -27.97 22.48
N ALA A 10 -5.84 -27.90 21.66
CA ALA A 10 -5.72 -27.45 20.26
C ALA A 10 -5.28 -25.98 20.18
N PHE A 11 -5.80 -25.12 21.06
CA PHE A 11 -5.43 -23.71 21.12
C PHE A 11 -3.97 -23.53 21.57
N PHE A 12 -3.53 -24.28 22.58
CA PHE A 12 -2.13 -24.29 23.01
C PHE A 12 -1.18 -24.81 21.92
N ALA A 13 -1.57 -25.84 21.17
CA ALA A 13 -0.77 -26.36 20.07
C ALA A 13 -0.62 -25.34 18.92
N ILE A 14 -1.69 -24.63 18.57
CA ILE A 14 -1.67 -23.56 17.55
C ILE A 14 -0.82 -22.37 18.04
N ALA A 15 -0.97 -21.97 19.29
CA ALA A 15 -0.17 -20.88 19.88
C ALA A 15 1.33 -21.24 19.93
N LEU A 16 1.69 -22.46 20.32
CA LEU A 16 3.09 -22.91 20.29
C LEU A 16 3.65 -22.96 18.86
N ALA A 17 2.86 -23.41 17.88
CA ALA A 17 3.28 -23.44 16.49
C ALA A 17 3.52 -22.01 15.94
N ALA A 18 2.65 -21.07 16.27
CA ALA A 18 2.80 -19.66 15.89
C ALA A 18 4.06 -19.03 16.53
N ILE A 19 4.28 -19.24 17.84
CA ILE A 19 5.47 -18.73 18.54
C ILE A 19 6.75 -19.35 17.97
N SER A 20 6.74 -20.64 17.65
CA SER A 20 7.87 -21.34 17.01
C SER A 20 8.18 -20.75 15.63
N LEU A 21 7.15 -20.48 14.83
CA LEU A 21 7.29 -19.86 13.51
C LEU A 21 7.86 -18.44 13.62
N PHE A 22 7.37 -17.62 14.56
CA PHE A 22 7.90 -16.28 14.81
C PHE A 22 9.34 -16.28 15.32
N LEU A 23 9.74 -17.27 16.13
CA LEU A 23 11.12 -17.44 16.56
C LEU A 23 12.03 -17.88 15.39
N ILE A 24 11.54 -18.73 14.49
CA ILE A 24 12.28 -19.13 13.28
C ILE A 24 12.46 -17.93 12.34
N ILE A 25 11.41 -17.14 12.11
CA ILE A 25 11.47 -15.92 11.27
C ILE A 25 12.35 -14.85 11.94
N GLY A 26 12.26 -14.70 13.26
CA GLY A 26 13.08 -13.77 14.05
C GLY A 26 14.56 -14.16 14.10
N MET A 27 14.90 -15.44 14.06
CA MET A 27 16.29 -15.90 13.92
C MET A 27 16.78 -15.85 12.48
N ALA A 28 15.91 -16.03 11.48
CA ALA A 28 16.25 -15.93 10.06
C ALA A 28 16.60 -14.48 9.63
N SER A 29 16.18 -13.45 10.37
CA SER A 29 16.49 -12.05 10.05
C SER A 29 17.87 -11.56 10.52
N LYS A 30 18.62 -12.38 11.29
CA LYS A 30 19.97 -12.02 11.79
C LYS A 30 21.08 -12.98 11.38
N VAL A 31 20.76 -14.04 10.65
CA VAL A 31 21.73 -15.05 10.23
C VAL A 31 21.74 -15.06 8.71
N ASP A 32 22.92 -14.89 8.11
CA ASP A 32 23.10 -15.13 6.68
C ASP A 32 22.75 -16.61 6.42
N VAL A 33 21.55 -16.81 5.86
CA VAL A 33 20.94 -18.12 5.64
C VAL A 33 21.88 -19.02 4.82
N LYS A 34 22.70 -18.42 3.95
CA LYS A 34 23.70 -19.13 3.17
C LYS A 34 24.78 -19.71 4.09
N ASP A 35 25.37 -18.91 4.98
CA ASP A 35 26.41 -19.38 5.90
C ASP A 35 25.91 -20.47 6.85
N TYR A 36 24.67 -20.33 7.36
CA TYR A 36 24.08 -21.35 8.22
C TYR A 36 23.89 -22.68 7.49
N LEU A 37 23.27 -22.67 6.30
CA LEU A 37 23.07 -23.87 5.48
C LEU A 37 24.39 -24.51 5.06
N CYS A 38 25.40 -23.70 4.74
CA CYS A 38 26.73 -24.17 4.38
C CYS A 38 27.49 -24.78 5.56
N SER A 39 27.30 -24.25 6.78
CA SER A 39 27.89 -24.83 8.00
C SER A 39 27.24 -26.16 8.37
N GLN A 40 25.93 -26.30 8.23
CA GLN A 40 25.19 -27.51 8.56
C GLN A 40 25.48 -28.64 7.57
N ALA A 41 25.55 -28.33 6.26
CA ALA A 41 25.89 -29.31 5.24
C ALA A 41 27.33 -29.84 5.39
N LEU A 42 28.27 -28.97 5.78
CA LEU A 42 29.65 -29.39 6.07
C LEU A 42 29.73 -30.29 7.31
N LYS A 43 28.95 -29.98 8.36
CA LYS A 43 28.88 -30.81 9.58
C LYS A 43 28.25 -32.18 9.34
N SER A 44 27.22 -32.27 8.50
CA SER A 44 26.48 -33.53 8.29
C SER A 44 27.12 -34.46 7.26
N THR A 45 27.77 -33.90 6.24
CA THR A 45 28.30 -34.70 5.11
C THR A 45 29.82 -34.74 5.02
N GLY A 46 30.53 -33.92 5.81
CA GLY A 46 31.98 -33.74 5.71
C GLY A 46 32.43 -33.03 4.42
N LYS A 47 31.50 -32.56 3.58
CA LYS A 47 31.76 -31.87 2.31
C LYS A 47 30.93 -30.59 2.22
N ARG A 48 31.50 -29.53 1.64
CA ARG A 48 30.75 -28.30 1.32
C ARG A 48 29.93 -28.53 0.03
N PRO A 49 28.61 -28.23 0.00
CA PRO A 49 27.83 -28.26 -1.24
C PRO A 49 28.33 -27.24 -2.27
N ALA A 50 28.16 -27.51 -3.56
CA ALA A 50 28.65 -26.64 -4.63
C ALA A 50 28.13 -25.19 -4.57
N PHE A 51 26.91 -24.95 -4.07
CA PHE A 51 26.36 -23.59 -3.90
C PHE A 51 27.02 -22.78 -2.75
N CYS A 52 27.75 -23.47 -1.87
CA CYS A 52 28.52 -22.91 -0.76
C CYS A 52 29.97 -22.60 -1.15
N GLU A 53 30.41 -23.04 -2.32
CA GLU A 53 31.69 -22.60 -2.84
C GLU A 53 31.55 -21.12 -3.24
N PRO A 54 32.50 -20.26 -2.84
CA PRO A 54 32.55 -18.91 -3.37
C PRO A 54 32.58 -19.04 -4.90
N VAL A 55 31.75 -18.27 -5.59
CA VAL A 55 31.83 -18.17 -7.06
C VAL A 55 33.30 -17.93 -7.36
N PRO A 56 34.00 -18.87 -8.05
CA PRO A 56 35.42 -18.69 -8.30
C PRO A 56 35.54 -17.35 -8.99
N ALA A 57 36.25 -16.41 -8.35
CA ALA A 57 36.56 -15.11 -8.93
C ALA A 57 36.97 -15.40 -10.36
N ALA A 58 36.19 -14.91 -11.32
CA ALA A 58 36.31 -15.31 -12.70
C ALA A 58 37.79 -15.25 -13.05
N LYS A 59 38.41 -16.42 -13.32
CA LYS A 59 39.77 -16.45 -13.83
C LYS A 59 39.71 -15.57 -15.06
N LYS A 60 40.43 -14.44 -15.03
CA LYS A 60 40.60 -13.57 -16.19
C LYS A 60 40.93 -14.51 -17.36
N PRO A 61 40.06 -14.62 -18.38
CA PRO A 61 40.43 -15.34 -19.58
C PRO A 61 41.71 -14.68 -20.11
N ASP A 62 42.61 -15.47 -20.68
CA ASP A 62 43.74 -14.91 -21.44
C ASP A 62 43.13 -14.17 -22.63
N VAL A 63 43.00 -12.85 -22.47
CA VAL A 63 42.32 -11.99 -23.41
C VAL A 63 43.28 -11.75 -24.58
N THR A 64 42.85 -12.14 -25.79
CA THR A 64 43.56 -11.74 -27.01
C THR A 64 43.51 -10.21 -27.14
N PRO A 65 44.48 -9.55 -27.79
CA PRO A 65 44.53 -8.09 -27.84
C PRO A 65 43.31 -7.40 -28.47
N ALA A 66 42.42 -8.15 -29.13
CA ALA A 66 41.15 -7.67 -29.65
C ALA A 66 40.05 -7.47 -28.58
N GLU A 67 40.18 -8.04 -27.38
CA GLU A 67 39.13 -8.08 -26.35
C GLU A 67 39.51 -7.37 -25.04
N ALA A 68 40.72 -6.79 -24.95
CA ALA A 68 41.39 -6.43 -23.70
C ALA A 68 40.66 -5.43 -22.78
N ASN A 69 39.63 -4.70 -23.26
CA ASN A 69 38.83 -3.80 -22.42
C ASN A 69 37.34 -3.79 -22.79
N SER A 70 36.77 -4.93 -23.19
CA SER A 70 35.31 -5.05 -23.15
C SER A 70 34.88 -5.23 -21.69
N PHE A 71 33.87 -4.49 -21.23
CA PHE A 71 33.07 -5.01 -20.12
C PHE A 71 32.65 -6.41 -20.54
N SER A 72 32.90 -7.43 -19.71
CA SER A 72 32.37 -8.76 -20.01
C SER A 72 30.88 -8.57 -20.26
N LYS A 73 30.39 -9.12 -21.37
CA LYS A 73 29.02 -8.92 -21.84
C LYS A 73 28.04 -9.13 -20.66
N GLY A 74 27.47 -8.05 -20.13
CA GLY A 74 26.64 -8.06 -18.91
C GLY A 74 27.23 -7.37 -17.65
N SER A 75 28.43 -6.78 -17.70
CA SER A 75 28.93 -5.95 -16.59
C SER A 75 28.14 -4.64 -16.56
N ARG A 76 27.50 -4.36 -15.43
CA ARG A 76 26.69 -3.16 -15.20
C ARG A 76 27.32 -2.37 -14.06
N ILE A 77 27.77 -1.14 -14.34
CA ILE A 77 28.23 -0.23 -13.29
C ILE A 77 27.06 0.67 -12.91
N LEU A 78 26.50 0.48 -11.71
CA LEU A 78 25.55 1.42 -11.13
C LEU A 78 26.31 2.68 -10.74
N LEU A 79 25.83 3.83 -11.22
CA LEU A 79 26.50 5.10 -10.99
C LEU A 79 26.05 5.76 -9.68
N ASP A 80 26.99 6.13 -8.82
CA ASP A 80 26.82 7.05 -7.70
C ASP A 80 26.98 8.52 -8.19
N ASP A 81 27.08 9.50 -7.27
CA ASP A 81 27.21 10.92 -7.62
C ASP A 81 28.40 11.22 -8.56
N THR A 82 29.46 10.41 -8.47
CA THR A 82 30.62 10.48 -9.36
C THR A 82 31.31 9.13 -9.37
N ASP A 83 31.39 8.51 -10.54
CA ASP A 83 32.17 7.30 -10.75
C ASP A 83 33.28 7.53 -11.76
N THR A 84 34.33 6.72 -11.60
CA THR A 84 35.50 6.72 -12.47
C THR A 84 35.73 5.31 -12.99
N LEU A 85 35.81 5.19 -14.30
CA LEU A 85 36.17 3.98 -15.02
C LEU A 85 37.57 4.15 -15.60
N GLU A 86 38.50 3.28 -15.22
CA GLU A 86 39.83 3.25 -15.79
C GLU A 86 39.85 2.37 -17.05
N ILE A 87 40.38 2.91 -18.15
CA ILE A 87 40.55 2.25 -19.44
C ILE A 87 42.05 2.12 -19.72
N THR A 88 42.59 0.90 -19.66
CA THR A 88 44.04 0.67 -19.88
C THR A 88 44.31 0.09 -21.26
N LEU A 89 44.83 0.89 -22.18
CA LEU A 89 45.12 0.49 -23.56
C LEU A 89 46.63 0.23 -23.77
N PRO A 90 47.03 -0.72 -24.63
CA PRO A 90 48.41 -0.85 -25.07
C PRO A 90 48.92 0.42 -25.73
N GLY A 91 50.18 0.80 -25.48
CA GLY A 91 50.82 1.89 -26.20
C GLY A 91 50.84 1.63 -27.71
N GLY A 92 50.71 2.68 -28.52
CA GLY A 92 50.73 2.54 -29.98
C GLY A 92 49.46 1.90 -30.58
N MET A 93 48.38 1.75 -29.81
CA MET A 93 47.10 1.32 -30.36
C MET A 93 46.46 2.45 -31.19
N GLU A 94 46.13 2.17 -32.44
CA GLU A 94 45.28 3.05 -33.24
C GLU A 94 43.81 2.76 -32.90
N ILE A 95 43.15 3.72 -32.27
CA ILE A 95 41.76 3.60 -31.84
C ILE A 95 40.83 3.85 -33.04
N ASP A 96 39.99 2.86 -33.35
CA ASP A 96 39.00 2.90 -34.44
C ASP A 96 37.61 3.29 -33.88
N SER A 97 37.22 2.78 -32.71
CA SER A 97 36.00 3.17 -32.00
C SER A 97 36.13 3.03 -30.49
N ALA A 98 35.41 3.86 -29.74
CA ALA A 98 35.30 3.77 -28.30
C ALA A 98 33.89 4.24 -27.89
N THR A 99 33.05 3.29 -27.48
CA THR A 99 31.65 3.57 -27.14
C THR A 99 31.24 2.86 -25.86
N PHE A 100 30.27 3.40 -25.15
CA PHE A 100 29.50 2.69 -24.14
C PHE A 100 28.05 3.17 -24.15
N THR A 101 27.15 2.43 -23.52
CA THR A 101 25.74 2.79 -23.42
C THR A 101 25.44 3.22 -21.99
N LEU A 102 24.87 4.42 -21.84
CA LEU A 102 24.21 4.83 -20.61
C LEU A 102 22.77 4.36 -20.68
N ASP A 103 22.35 3.47 -19.79
CA ASP A 103 20.95 3.07 -19.64
C ASP A 103 20.41 3.55 -18.29
N ALA A 104 19.13 3.91 -18.23
CA ALA A 104 18.40 4.15 -17.00
C ALA A 104 17.51 2.91 -16.74
N PRO A 105 18.08 1.83 -16.18
CA PRO A 105 17.46 0.52 -16.08
C PRO A 105 16.07 0.50 -15.42
N PHE A 106 15.33 -0.55 -15.78
CA PHE A 106 13.87 -0.61 -15.92
C PHE A 106 13.04 -0.78 -14.63
N LYS A 107 11.81 -0.24 -14.71
CA LYS A 107 10.57 -0.34 -13.88
C LYS A 107 10.68 -0.73 -12.39
N GLY A 108 10.64 0.29 -11.55
CA GLY A 108 10.03 0.16 -10.22
C GLY A 108 8.50 0.19 -10.33
N ALA A 109 7.83 -0.54 -9.45
CA ALA A 109 6.39 -0.43 -9.27
C ALA A 109 6.07 -0.35 -7.77
N THR A 110 5.09 0.47 -7.42
CA THR A 110 4.49 0.44 -6.08
C THR A 110 3.03 0.00 -6.20
N HIS A 111 2.65 -0.93 -5.34
CA HIS A 111 1.32 -1.53 -5.30
C HIS A 111 0.63 -1.39 -3.94
N GLN A 112 1.25 -0.64 -3.03
CA GLN A 112 0.85 -0.51 -1.64
C GLN A 112 0.91 0.95 -1.20
N PHE A 113 0.05 1.28 -0.24
CA PHE A 113 0.12 2.55 0.50
C PHE A 113 1.33 2.53 1.46
N SER A 114 1.71 3.69 2.01
CA SER A 114 2.91 3.79 2.85
C SER A 114 2.88 2.92 4.11
N ASP A 115 1.69 2.57 4.60
CA ASP A 115 1.51 1.66 5.73
C ASP A 115 1.53 0.18 5.35
N GLY A 116 1.82 -0.15 4.08
CA GLY A 116 1.87 -1.49 3.54
C GLY A 116 0.50 -2.06 3.15
N ALA A 117 -0.59 -1.31 3.36
CA ALA A 117 -1.92 -1.76 2.96
C ALA A 117 -2.06 -1.79 1.42
N THR A 118 -2.78 -2.78 0.90
CA THR A 118 -3.20 -2.84 -0.51
C THR A 118 -4.60 -2.26 -0.73
N GLU A 119 -5.31 -2.00 0.36
CA GLU A 119 -6.68 -1.51 0.40
C GLU A 119 -6.87 -0.59 1.59
N LYS A 120 -7.59 0.51 1.38
CA LYS A 120 -7.97 1.49 2.38
C LYS A 120 -9.47 1.73 2.31
N LYS A 121 -10.15 1.57 3.45
CA LYS A 121 -11.53 2.03 3.61
C LYS A 121 -11.48 3.47 4.12
N LEU A 122 -12.16 4.36 3.41
CA LEU A 122 -12.22 5.78 3.68
C LEU A 122 -13.65 6.14 3.99
N HIS A 123 -13.84 6.86 5.09
CA HIS A 123 -15.14 7.19 5.65
C HIS A 123 -15.35 8.70 5.55
N PHE A 124 -16.49 9.10 4.99
CA PHE A 124 -16.87 10.49 4.84
C PHE A 124 -18.24 10.67 5.47
N GLY A 125 -18.39 11.72 6.28
CA GLY A 125 -19.69 12.01 6.89
C GLY A 125 -20.61 12.79 5.97
N PHE A 126 -21.77 13.15 6.52
CA PHE A 126 -22.81 13.88 5.78
C PHE A 126 -22.36 15.16 5.08
N LYS A 127 -21.44 15.91 5.69
CA LYS A 127 -20.89 17.14 5.12
C LYS A 127 -19.77 16.88 4.11
N GLY A 128 -19.51 15.60 3.81
CA GLY A 128 -18.34 15.19 3.07
C GLY A 128 -17.08 15.30 3.92
N GLY A 129 -15.95 15.51 3.24
CA GLY A 129 -14.67 15.70 3.89
C GLY A 129 -13.50 15.41 2.98
N GLN A 130 -12.33 15.30 3.58
CA GLN A 130 -11.09 14.92 2.91
C GLN A 130 -10.48 13.74 3.66
N ALA A 131 -10.20 12.66 2.93
CA ALA A 131 -9.41 11.57 3.44
C ALA A 131 -8.01 11.62 2.82
N LEU A 132 -7.00 11.42 3.65
CA LEU A 132 -5.60 11.39 3.24
C LEU A 132 -5.14 9.95 3.01
N LEU A 133 -4.44 9.76 1.90
CA LEU A 133 -3.75 8.56 1.49
C LEU A 133 -2.32 8.96 1.18
N ASP A 134 -1.37 8.04 1.35
CA ASP A 134 -0.01 8.29 0.91
C ASP A 134 0.66 7.02 0.39
N PHE A 135 1.69 7.23 -0.42
CA PHE A 135 2.61 6.21 -0.89
C PHE A 135 3.95 6.86 -1.20
N THR A 136 5.03 6.08 -1.18
CA THR A 136 6.37 6.61 -1.47
C THR A 136 6.76 6.32 -2.91
N ILE A 137 7.35 7.32 -3.57
CA ILE A 137 8.05 7.18 -4.84
C ILE A 137 9.50 7.65 -4.67
N PRO A 138 10.46 7.07 -5.41
CA PRO A 138 11.80 7.62 -5.42
C PRO A 138 11.86 8.93 -6.21
N ALA A 139 12.91 9.71 -5.98
CA ALA A 139 13.20 10.89 -6.78
C ALA A 139 13.58 10.53 -8.23
N ASP A 140 13.57 11.55 -9.08
CA ASP A 140 14.10 11.49 -10.45
C ASP A 140 13.49 10.36 -11.28
N ILE A 141 12.16 10.26 -11.26
CA ILE A 141 11.40 9.28 -12.04
C ILE A 141 10.56 9.89 -13.17
N GLU A 142 10.38 9.09 -14.21
CA GLU A 142 9.33 9.22 -15.22
C GLU A 142 8.18 8.26 -14.84
N VAL A 143 7.01 8.81 -14.55
CA VAL A 143 5.79 8.04 -14.27
C VAL A 143 5.25 7.47 -15.59
N LEU A 144 5.25 6.15 -15.71
CA LEU A 144 4.76 5.46 -16.90
C LEU A 144 3.25 5.24 -16.82
N GLU A 145 2.78 4.76 -15.67
CA GLU A 145 1.38 4.50 -15.34
C GLU A 145 1.14 4.86 -13.87
N ALA A 146 -0.01 5.45 -13.56
CA ALA A 146 -0.42 5.66 -12.18
C ALA A 146 -1.95 5.61 -12.09
N SER A 147 -2.46 4.67 -11.31
CA SER A 147 -3.89 4.47 -11.16
C SER A 147 -4.28 3.88 -9.81
N ILE A 148 -5.52 4.12 -9.42
CA ILE A 148 -6.14 3.59 -8.20
C ILE A 148 -7.59 3.26 -8.52
N THR A 149 -8.10 2.18 -7.97
CA THR A 149 -9.51 1.82 -8.04
C THR A 149 -10.23 2.42 -6.84
N LEU A 150 -11.29 3.18 -7.10
CA LEU A 150 -12.16 3.77 -6.09
C LEU A 150 -13.55 3.17 -6.23
N ALA A 151 -14.00 2.45 -5.21
CA ALA A 151 -15.35 1.88 -5.13
C ALA A 151 -16.16 2.62 -4.09
N GLY A 152 -17.33 3.12 -4.49
CA GLY A 152 -18.27 3.72 -3.55
C GLY A 152 -19.04 2.63 -2.82
N SER A 153 -19.49 2.93 -1.61
CA SER A 153 -20.42 2.09 -0.88
C SER A 153 -21.60 2.94 -0.43
N PRO A 154 -22.84 2.45 -0.56
CA PRO A 154 -24.01 3.18 -0.10
C PRO A 154 -24.09 3.22 1.43
N VAL A 155 -23.35 2.37 2.15
CA VAL A 155 -23.32 2.42 3.62
C VAL A 155 -22.45 3.58 4.13
N PRO A 156 -22.91 4.28 5.19
CA PRO A 156 -22.13 5.36 5.79
C PRO A 156 -20.82 4.84 6.35
N GLY A 157 -19.82 5.70 6.45
CA GLY A 157 -18.53 5.28 6.97
C GLY A 157 -18.51 5.11 8.49
N MET A 158 -19.28 5.92 9.19
CA MET A 158 -19.45 5.86 10.64
C MET A 158 -20.94 5.96 10.96
N ALA A 159 -21.39 5.22 11.96
CA ALA A 159 -22.75 5.32 12.47
C ALA A 159 -22.76 5.32 14.00
N ASP A 160 -23.54 6.23 14.57
CA ASP A 160 -23.82 6.30 16.00
C ASP A 160 -25.26 5.85 16.20
N LEU A 161 -25.44 4.74 16.93
CA LEU A 161 -26.72 4.13 17.22
C LEU A 161 -27.04 4.38 18.70
N VAL A 162 -28.10 5.13 18.96
CA VAL A 162 -28.56 5.41 20.31
C VAL A 162 -29.90 4.74 20.52
N PHE A 163 -29.96 3.78 21.43
CA PHE A 163 -31.20 3.13 21.81
C PHE A 163 -31.75 3.83 23.04
N ILE A 164 -33.01 4.26 22.99
CA ILE A 164 -33.73 4.87 24.12
C ILE A 164 -34.83 3.90 24.49
N ILE A 165 -34.72 3.31 25.67
CA ILE A 165 -35.57 2.19 26.04
C ILE A 165 -36.47 2.57 27.21
N ASP A 166 -37.77 2.38 26.98
CA ASP A 166 -38.82 2.34 27.97
C ASP A 166 -38.53 1.25 29.03
N THR A 167 -38.55 1.63 30.30
CA THR A 167 -38.25 0.71 31.42
C THR A 167 -39.50 0.35 32.22
N SER A 168 -40.68 0.51 31.66
CA SER A 168 -41.91 0.01 32.27
C SER A 168 -41.82 -1.50 32.50
N ASP A 169 -42.58 -1.99 33.49
CA ASP A 169 -42.60 -3.42 33.80
C ASP A 169 -43.14 -4.27 32.64
N SER A 170 -43.91 -3.68 31.71
CA SER A 170 -44.46 -4.36 30.53
C SER A 170 -43.44 -4.59 29.41
N MET A 171 -42.24 -4.00 29.51
CA MET A 171 -41.21 -4.05 28.45
C MET A 171 -40.16 -5.16 28.65
N HIS A 172 -40.35 -6.11 29.58
CA HIS A 172 -39.28 -7.06 29.94
C HIS A 172 -38.90 -8.02 28.81
N GLN A 173 -39.85 -8.52 28.03
CA GLN A 173 -39.58 -9.47 26.94
C GLN A 173 -38.94 -8.79 25.74
N GLU A 174 -39.44 -7.60 25.42
CA GLU A 174 -38.94 -6.68 24.39
C GLU A 174 -37.49 -6.33 24.69
N TRP A 175 -37.21 -5.94 25.94
CA TRP A 175 -35.86 -5.60 26.41
C TRP A 175 -34.90 -6.76 26.17
N ASP A 176 -35.24 -7.97 26.63
CA ASP A 176 -34.41 -9.15 26.48
C ASP A 176 -34.18 -9.54 25.02
N THR A 177 -35.21 -9.42 24.20
CA THR A 177 -35.13 -9.75 22.78
C THR A 177 -34.24 -8.75 22.04
N LEU A 178 -34.42 -7.46 22.30
CA LEU A 178 -33.64 -6.40 21.66
C LEU A 178 -32.18 -6.41 22.10
N CYS A 179 -31.90 -6.59 23.40
CA CYS A 179 -30.52 -6.75 23.89
C CYS A 179 -29.79 -7.92 23.18
N ARG A 180 -30.51 -9.00 22.81
CA ARG A 180 -29.93 -10.12 22.04
C ARG A 180 -29.75 -9.80 20.55
N GLN A 181 -30.59 -8.94 19.97
CA GLN A 181 -30.54 -8.57 18.57
C GLN A 181 -29.53 -7.45 18.25
N ILE A 182 -29.31 -6.50 19.18
CA ILE A 182 -28.38 -5.38 18.98
C ILE A 182 -26.98 -5.83 18.54
N PRO A 183 -26.33 -6.85 19.16
CA PRO A 183 -25.06 -7.36 18.66
C PRO A 183 -25.10 -7.86 17.21
N SER A 184 -26.22 -8.43 16.76
CA SER A 184 -26.38 -8.85 15.36
C SER A 184 -26.52 -7.66 14.42
N ILE A 185 -27.19 -6.59 14.83
CA ILE A 185 -27.29 -5.34 14.07
C ILE A 185 -25.90 -4.73 13.90
N ILE A 186 -25.14 -4.65 15.00
CA ILE A 186 -23.75 -4.14 15.00
C ILE A 186 -22.88 -5.00 14.07
N GLY A 187 -22.91 -6.32 14.23
CA GLY A 187 -22.07 -7.22 13.43
C GLY A 187 -22.32 -7.14 11.93
N GLU A 188 -23.57 -6.99 11.48
CA GLU A 188 -23.87 -6.82 10.05
C GLU A 188 -23.44 -5.43 9.52
N LEU A 189 -23.51 -4.38 10.33
CA LEU A 189 -22.98 -3.05 9.98
C LEU A 189 -21.46 -3.03 9.88
N GLU A 190 -20.76 -3.61 10.86
CA GLU A 190 -19.30 -3.75 10.85
C GLU A 190 -18.82 -4.59 9.67
N LYS A 191 -19.54 -5.68 9.34
CA LYS A 191 -19.28 -6.51 8.17
C LYS A 191 -19.49 -5.76 6.86
N ALA A 192 -20.45 -4.83 6.80
CA ALA A 192 -20.60 -3.89 5.70
C ALA A 192 -19.50 -2.81 5.67
N GLY A 193 -18.65 -2.76 6.70
CA GLY A 193 -17.51 -1.84 6.82
C GLY A 193 -17.86 -0.51 7.47
N VAL A 194 -18.94 -0.43 8.23
CA VAL A 194 -19.32 0.75 9.01
C VAL A 194 -18.60 0.72 10.35
N ASP A 195 -17.99 1.84 10.75
CA ASP A 195 -17.50 2.04 12.13
C ASP A 195 -18.67 2.45 13.04
N VAL A 196 -19.10 1.54 13.92
CA VAL A 196 -20.31 1.69 14.73
C VAL A 196 -19.97 2.07 16.18
N LYS A 197 -20.57 3.15 16.68
CA LYS A 197 -20.67 3.45 18.11
C LYS A 197 -22.10 3.16 18.56
N VAL A 198 -22.27 2.42 19.64
CA VAL A 198 -23.59 2.11 20.19
C VAL A 198 -23.67 2.52 21.64
N ASP A 199 -24.75 3.20 21.99
CA ASP A 199 -25.13 3.49 23.37
C ASP A 199 -26.60 3.15 23.59
N ILE A 200 -26.91 2.64 24.78
CA ILE A 200 -28.23 2.17 25.17
C ILE A 200 -28.61 2.89 26.45
N PHE A 201 -29.54 3.82 26.35
CA PHE A 201 -30.05 4.59 27.48
C PHE A 201 -31.39 4.06 27.93
N ARG A 202 -31.49 3.84 29.23
CA ARG A 202 -32.76 3.58 29.90
C ARG A 202 -33.44 4.89 30.31
N LEU A 203 -34.76 4.94 30.26
CA LEU A 203 -35.55 6.08 30.72
C LEU A 203 -35.89 5.97 32.20
N GLY A 204 -35.86 7.09 32.93
CA GLY A 204 -36.30 7.12 34.32
C GLY A 204 -35.38 6.36 35.29
N ASP A 205 -35.89 6.03 36.47
CA ASP A 205 -35.19 5.32 37.55
C ASP A 205 -35.53 3.82 37.61
N GLY A 206 -36.05 3.26 36.51
CA GLY A 206 -36.41 1.85 36.39
C GLY A 206 -35.27 0.91 36.82
N THR A 207 -35.54 0.08 37.82
CA THR A 207 -34.55 -0.78 38.50
C THR A 207 -34.45 -2.19 37.91
N THR A 208 -35.30 -2.55 36.96
CA THR A 208 -35.63 -3.97 36.73
C THR A 208 -34.68 -4.66 35.74
N TYR A 209 -34.10 -3.96 34.74
CA TYR A 209 -33.34 -4.65 33.66
C TYR A 209 -32.14 -3.83 33.13
N GLU A 210 -30.95 -3.98 33.74
CA GLU A 210 -29.76 -3.15 33.42
C GLU A 210 -28.71 -3.80 32.50
N TYR A 211 -28.80 -5.08 32.16
CA TYR A 211 -27.59 -5.81 31.75
C TYR A 211 -26.98 -5.40 30.40
N CYS A 212 -27.74 -4.73 29.52
CA CYS A 212 -27.21 -4.22 28.25
C CYS A 212 -27.23 -2.68 28.13
N ALA A 213 -27.70 -1.96 29.14
CA ALA A 213 -27.71 -0.49 29.14
C ALA A 213 -26.28 0.06 29.31
N THR A 214 -25.96 1.13 28.60
CA THR A 214 -24.71 1.89 28.76
C THR A 214 -24.89 3.18 29.56
N GLY A 215 -26.12 3.65 29.73
CA GLY A 215 -26.44 4.86 30.48
C GLY A 215 -27.91 4.97 30.88
N GLN A 216 -28.25 6.09 31.51
CA GLN A 216 -29.59 6.43 32.00
C GLN A 216 -29.90 7.88 31.66
N ILE A 217 -31.15 8.15 31.29
CA ILE A 217 -31.70 9.50 31.19
C ILE A 217 -32.60 9.70 32.39
N ALA A 218 -32.14 10.51 33.34
CA ALA A 218 -32.89 10.76 34.56
C ALA A 218 -34.15 11.61 34.26
N PRO A 219 -35.23 11.46 35.05
CA PRO A 219 -36.47 12.21 34.84
C PRO A 219 -36.29 13.73 34.79
N ASP A 220 -35.34 14.28 35.55
CA ASP A 220 -35.04 15.72 35.60
C ASP A 220 -34.20 16.23 34.43
N GLU A 221 -33.66 15.33 33.61
CA GLU A 221 -32.97 15.66 32.36
C GLU A 221 -33.93 15.75 31.17
N LEU A 222 -35.12 15.16 31.27
CA LEU A 222 -36.10 15.19 30.19
C LEU A 222 -36.57 16.64 29.90
N PRO A 223 -36.75 17.00 28.61
CA PRO A 223 -37.22 18.33 28.25
C PRO A 223 -38.56 18.67 28.93
N PRO A 224 -38.76 19.93 29.35
CA PRO A 224 -39.96 20.36 30.05
C PRO A 224 -41.13 20.53 29.07
N VAL A 225 -41.66 19.41 28.57
CA VAL A 225 -43.06 19.34 28.16
C VAL A 225 -43.90 19.28 29.43
N SER A 226 -45.15 19.77 29.41
CA SER A 226 -46.01 19.83 30.60
C SER A 226 -46.41 18.42 31.07
N LEU A 227 -45.46 17.68 31.63
CA LEU A 227 -45.66 16.37 32.21
C LEU A 227 -46.62 16.51 33.38
N LYS A 228 -47.71 15.76 33.37
CA LYS A 228 -48.64 15.70 34.49
C LYS A 228 -48.04 14.77 35.55
N PRO A 229 -47.55 15.29 36.68
CA PRO A 229 -46.87 14.46 37.66
C PRO A 229 -47.85 13.42 38.22
N LYS A 230 -47.35 12.20 38.41
CA LYS A 230 -48.05 11.11 39.10
C LYS A 230 -48.35 11.53 40.54
N LYS A 231 -49.61 11.91 40.82
CA LYS A 231 -50.06 12.27 42.16
C LYS A 231 -50.67 11.05 42.84
N PHE A 232 -49.99 10.50 43.84
CA PHE A 232 -50.60 9.51 44.72
C PHE A 232 -51.35 10.23 45.84
N ALA A 233 -52.68 10.09 45.89
CA ALA A 233 -53.42 10.41 47.09
C ALA A 233 -53.20 9.27 48.09
N LYS A 234 -52.52 9.54 49.21
CA LYS A 234 -52.54 8.64 50.36
C LYS A 234 -53.94 8.66 50.96
N ASP A 235 -54.73 7.62 50.70
CA ASP A 235 -55.90 7.32 51.52
C ASP A 235 -55.44 6.44 52.71
N PRO A 236 -55.89 6.71 53.95
CA PRO A 236 -55.60 5.88 55.12
C PRO A 236 -56.10 4.43 55.04
N SER A 237 -56.94 4.05 54.05
CA SER A 237 -57.42 2.69 53.80
C SER A 237 -56.62 1.89 52.75
N GLY A 238 -55.68 2.54 52.06
CA GLY A 238 -54.89 1.96 50.95
C GLY A 238 -54.54 3.02 49.91
N LEU A 239 -53.56 2.77 49.03
CA LEU A 239 -53.21 3.71 47.95
C LEU A 239 -54.41 3.92 47.00
N VAL A 240 -55.02 5.10 47.01
CA VAL A 240 -56.06 5.48 46.06
C VAL A 240 -55.40 6.20 44.88
N TRP A 241 -55.52 5.61 43.69
CA TRP A 241 -55.15 6.25 42.45
C TRP A 241 -56.06 7.46 42.21
N THR A 242 -55.48 8.65 42.05
CA THR A 242 -56.27 9.82 41.64
C THR A 242 -56.75 9.66 40.20
N SER A 243 -57.94 10.15 39.89
CA SER A 243 -58.58 10.08 38.57
C SER A 243 -57.99 11.04 37.51
N GLU A 244 -56.77 11.53 37.68
CA GLU A 244 -56.12 12.41 36.72
C GLU A 244 -55.10 11.63 35.88
N PRO A 245 -55.12 11.75 34.54
CA PRO A 245 -54.06 11.25 33.67
C PRO A 245 -52.70 11.77 34.14
N TYR A 246 -51.69 10.90 34.15
CA TYR A 246 -50.32 11.22 34.54
C TYR A 246 -49.37 10.80 33.44
N ASP A 247 -48.19 11.40 33.41
CA ASP A 247 -47.08 11.01 32.54
C ASP A 247 -46.00 10.31 33.37
N ASP A 248 -45.53 9.15 32.93
CA ASP A 248 -44.44 8.39 33.54
C ASP A 248 -43.12 8.65 32.78
N PRO A 249 -42.14 9.34 33.39
CA PRO A 249 -40.84 9.59 32.76
C PRO A 249 -40.11 8.34 32.28
N ALA A 250 -40.37 7.18 32.90
CA ALA A 250 -39.80 5.90 32.50
C ALA A 250 -40.31 5.37 31.15
N GLU A 251 -41.47 5.86 30.70
CA GLU A 251 -42.15 5.47 29.45
C GLU A 251 -42.11 6.58 28.38
N ALA A 252 -41.62 7.77 28.74
CA ALA A 252 -41.68 8.99 27.92
C ALA A 252 -40.69 9.01 26.73
N TRP A 253 -40.82 8.04 25.81
CA TRP A 253 -39.86 7.79 24.73
C TRP A 253 -39.60 9.00 23.83
N ALA A 254 -40.61 9.84 23.57
CA ALA A 254 -40.41 11.00 22.70
C ALA A 254 -39.55 12.08 23.37
N LEU A 255 -39.69 12.25 24.70
CA LEU A 255 -38.84 13.17 25.47
C LEU A 255 -37.40 12.63 25.58
N GLY A 256 -37.25 11.32 25.73
CA GLY A 256 -35.94 10.65 25.66
C GLY A 256 -35.24 10.87 24.32
N VAL A 257 -35.97 10.75 23.20
CA VAL A 257 -35.44 11.06 21.86
C VAL A 257 -35.02 12.53 21.76
N ALA A 258 -35.85 13.45 22.25
CA ALA A 258 -35.55 14.87 22.22
C ALA A 258 -34.26 15.19 23.01
N TRP A 259 -34.11 14.60 24.20
CA TRP A 259 -32.90 14.70 25.00
C TRP A 259 -31.68 14.14 24.28
N ALA A 260 -31.77 12.93 23.74
CA ALA A 260 -30.65 12.25 23.10
C ALA A 260 -30.21 12.97 21.83
N ALA A 261 -31.15 13.47 21.04
CA ALA A 261 -30.82 14.28 19.87
C ALA A 261 -29.98 15.50 20.27
N GLU A 262 -30.37 16.22 21.32
CA GLU A 262 -29.74 17.48 21.75
C GLU A 262 -28.44 17.30 22.54
N ASN A 263 -28.37 16.32 23.44
CA ASN A 263 -27.33 16.22 24.47
C ASN A 263 -26.32 15.09 24.25
N TYR A 264 -26.62 14.11 23.39
CA TYR A 264 -25.70 13.01 23.15
C TYR A 264 -24.44 13.47 22.41
N GLU A 265 -23.28 12.94 22.82
CA GLU A 265 -21.98 13.21 22.20
C GLU A 265 -21.82 12.46 20.87
N TRP A 266 -22.50 12.96 19.84
CA TRP A 266 -22.39 12.46 18.47
C TRP A 266 -20.96 12.65 17.96
N ARG A 267 -20.38 11.60 17.36
CA ARG A 267 -19.12 11.73 16.62
C ARG A 267 -19.29 12.73 15.48
N GLU A 268 -18.25 13.50 15.21
CA GLU A 268 -18.25 14.34 14.02
C GLU A 268 -18.39 13.44 12.79
N ASN A 269 -19.20 13.85 11.81
CA ASN A 269 -19.36 13.14 10.55
C ASN A 269 -20.00 11.74 10.63
N SER A 270 -20.55 11.32 11.76
CA SER A 270 -21.29 10.05 11.86
C SER A 270 -22.72 10.14 11.33
N LYS A 271 -23.26 9.00 10.88
CA LYS A 271 -24.70 8.78 10.72
C LYS A 271 -25.34 8.70 12.11
N ARG A 272 -26.23 9.64 12.44
CA ARG A 272 -26.85 9.72 13.76
C ARG A 272 -28.22 9.07 13.75
N ILE A 273 -28.42 8.06 14.58
CA ILE A 273 -29.64 7.26 14.57
C ILE A 273 -30.11 7.05 16.00
N ILE A 274 -31.39 7.32 16.26
CA ILE A 274 -32.04 7.01 17.53
C ILE A 274 -33.11 5.95 17.31
N PHE A 275 -33.11 4.94 18.17
CA PHE A 275 -34.10 3.88 18.26
C PHE A 275 -34.89 4.05 19.56
N PRO A 276 -36.01 4.82 19.57
CA PRO A 276 -36.92 4.76 20.70
C PRO A 276 -37.63 3.40 20.71
N ILE A 277 -37.63 2.76 21.87
CA ILE A 277 -38.23 1.44 22.10
C ILE A 277 -39.26 1.59 23.20
N SER A 278 -40.54 1.36 22.90
CA SER A 278 -41.64 1.53 23.87
C SER A 278 -42.92 0.83 23.42
N ASP A 279 -43.76 0.42 24.36
CA ASP A 279 -45.15 -0.01 24.19
C ASP A 279 -46.16 1.05 24.69
N SER A 280 -45.68 2.23 25.06
CA SER A 280 -46.46 3.32 25.65
C SER A 280 -46.53 4.55 24.74
N ASP A 281 -47.31 5.54 25.17
CA ASP A 281 -47.46 6.79 24.44
C ASP A 281 -46.25 7.74 24.63
N PRO A 282 -46.12 8.80 23.80
CA PRO A 282 -44.93 9.65 23.73
C PRO A 282 -44.42 10.24 25.05
N THR A 283 -45.31 10.47 26.01
CA THR A 283 -44.99 11.04 27.33
C THR A 283 -45.06 10.02 28.46
N GLY A 284 -45.38 8.76 28.17
CA GLY A 284 -45.61 7.73 29.18
C GLY A 284 -46.95 7.90 29.89
N GLY A 285 -47.95 8.40 29.19
CA GLY A 285 -49.31 8.60 29.67
C GLY A 285 -49.94 7.31 30.23
N GLY A 286 -50.15 7.28 31.55
CA GLY A 286 -50.79 6.16 32.21
C GLY A 286 -52.30 6.28 32.30
N GLN A 287 -53.01 5.16 32.21
CA GLN A 287 -54.43 5.12 32.59
C GLN A 287 -54.59 5.40 34.09
N THR A 288 -55.66 6.10 34.43
CA THR A 288 -56.22 6.07 35.78
C THR A 288 -56.76 4.65 36.05
N ARG A 289 -56.02 3.80 36.77
CA ARG A 289 -56.63 2.59 37.34
C ARG A 289 -57.69 3.03 38.34
N ALA A 290 -58.95 2.71 38.08
CA ALA A 290 -59.99 2.83 39.08
C ALA A 290 -59.62 1.95 40.27
N VAL A 291 -59.76 2.52 41.47
CA VAL A 291 -59.53 1.86 42.76
C VAL A 291 -60.16 0.47 42.75
N ALA A 292 -59.41 -0.56 43.15
CA ALA A 292 -60.02 -1.83 43.50
C ALA A 292 -61.02 -1.56 44.62
N ASP A 293 -62.31 -1.65 44.32
CA ASP A 293 -63.34 -1.72 45.36
C ASP A 293 -62.92 -2.87 46.31
N PRO A 294 -62.73 -2.62 47.61
CA PRO A 294 -62.41 -3.68 48.57
C PRO A 294 -63.42 -4.85 48.53
N ASP A 295 -64.61 -4.66 47.94
CA ASP A 295 -65.62 -5.68 47.69
C ASP A 295 -65.50 -6.44 46.35
N LYS A 296 -64.30 -6.46 45.72
CA LYS A 296 -63.92 -7.34 44.56
C LYS A 296 -64.64 -7.12 43.24
N ASN A 297 -65.46 -6.08 43.07
CA ASN A 297 -65.99 -5.78 41.75
C ASN A 297 -64.92 -5.04 40.94
N ALA A 298 -64.40 -5.67 39.90
CA ALA A 298 -63.59 -5.00 38.89
C ALA A 298 -64.44 -3.89 38.26
N ILE A 299 -64.17 -2.64 38.62
CA ILE A 299 -64.75 -1.49 37.93
C ILE A 299 -64.20 -1.56 36.49
N PRO A 300 -65.05 -1.47 35.45
CA PRO A 300 -64.58 -1.50 34.07
C PRO A 300 -63.48 -0.44 33.89
N GLN A 301 -62.31 -0.87 33.40
CA GLN A 301 -61.27 0.05 32.93
C GLN A 301 -61.92 0.98 31.91
N GLY A 302 -61.92 2.28 32.20
CA GLY A 302 -62.25 3.28 31.19
C GLY A 302 -61.23 3.22 30.05
N ASP A 303 -61.60 3.71 28.87
CA ASP A 303 -60.66 3.86 27.77
C ASP A 303 -59.41 4.62 28.23
N ALA A 304 -58.23 4.24 27.73
CA ALA A 304 -57.00 4.96 28.02
C ALA A 304 -57.17 6.46 27.73
N ALA A 305 -56.85 7.30 28.73
CA ALA A 305 -56.92 8.74 28.61
C ALA A 305 -55.51 9.31 28.51
N PHE A 306 -55.14 9.72 27.29
CA PHE A 306 -53.95 10.52 26.99
C PHE A 306 -53.94 11.80 27.84
N THR A 307 -52.76 12.22 28.32
CA THR A 307 -52.59 13.44 29.10
C THR A 307 -52.79 14.69 28.24
N GLY A 308 -52.67 14.55 26.91
CA GLY A 308 -53.03 15.55 25.90
C GLY A 308 -51.85 16.37 25.37
N ASN A 309 -50.63 16.03 25.77
CA ASN A 309 -49.37 16.66 25.37
C ASN A 309 -48.52 15.76 24.42
N GLU A 310 -49.05 14.62 23.99
CA GLU A 310 -48.31 13.59 23.25
C GLU A 310 -47.84 14.10 21.88
N ASP A 311 -48.71 14.84 21.17
CA ASP A 311 -48.37 15.45 19.88
C ASP A 311 -47.28 16.52 20.02
N GLU A 312 -47.24 17.23 21.15
CA GLU A 312 -46.20 18.22 21.45
C GLU A 312 -44.86 17.53 21.69
N ALA A 313 -44.84 16.46 22.49
CA ALA A 313 -43.64 15.65 22.74
C ALA A 313 -43.07 15.05 21.45
N VAL A 314 -43.92 14.47 20.59
CA VAL A 314 -43.50 13.95 19.27
C VAL A 314 -42.96 15.06 18.37
N SER A 315 -43.60 16.23 18.38
CA SER A 315 -43.16 17.36 17.56
C SER A 315 -41.79 17.88 18.03
N LEU A 316 -41.57 17.95 19.35
CA LEU A 316 -40.29 18.31 19.94
C LEU A 316 -39.20 17.30 19.57
N ALA A 317 -39.47 15.99 19.69
CA ALA A 317 -38.55 14.94 19.29
C ALA A 317 -38.12 15.08 17.81
N ILE A 318 -39.09 15.31 16.92
CA ILE A 318 -38.86 15.54 15.48
C ILE A 318 -38.02 16.80 15.25
N GLU A 319 -38.34 17.89 15.92
CA GLU A 319 -37.63 19.16 15.80
C GLU A 319 -36.15 19.00 16.19
N ARG A 320 -35.89 18.42 17.36
CA ARG A 320 -34.52 18.20 17.88
C ARG A 320 -33.74 17.22 17.01
N ALA A 321 -34.36 16.11 16.59
CA ALA A 321 -33.75 15.16 15.67
C ALA A 321 -33.38 15.83 14.34
N LYS A 322 -34.28 16.64 13.75
CA LYS A 322 -33.99 17.38 12.51
C LYS A 322 -32.87 18.40 12.69
N ALA A 323 -32.87 19.16 13.79
CA ALA A 323 -31.82 20.12 14.09
C ALA A 323 -30.42 19.47 14.12
N GLN A 324 -30.37 18.20 14.54
CA GLN A 324 -29.14 17.42 14.65
C GLN A 324 -28.93 16.43 13.51
N SER A 325 -29.73 16.50 12.44
CA SER A 325 -29.69 15.56 11.30
C SER A 325 -29.76 14.08 11.71
N THR A 326 -30.54 13.79 12.74
CA THR A 326 -30.72 12.46 13.33
C THR A 326 -31.94 11.75 12.76
N TYR A 327 -31.82 10.46 12.51
CA TYR A 327 -32.86 9.59 11.97
C TYR A 327 -33.53 8.83 13.10
N LEU A 328 -34.86 8.73 13.09
CA LEU A 328 -35.61 8.01 14.12
C LEU A 328 -36.13 6.69 13.56
N PHE A 329 -35.80 5.59 14.23
CA PHE A 329 -36.30 4.26 13.92
C PHE A 329 -37.01 3.66 15.14
N PRO A 330 -38.27 4.08 15.40
CA PRO A 330 -39.01 3.56 16.54
C PRO A 330 -39.24 2.07 16.44
N ILE A 331 -39.09 1.39 17.56
CA ILE A 331 -39.37 -0.03 17.73
C ILE A 331 -40.52 -0.11 18.73
N TYR A 332 -41.66 -0.63 18.31
CA TYR A 332 -42.79 -0.80 19.21
C TYR A 332 -42.77 -2.19 19.85
N GLY A 333 -43.15 -2.27 21.13
CA GLY A 333 -43.51 -3.52 21.79
C GLY A 333 -44.74 -4.16 21.13
N ASP A 334 -44.82 -5.49 21.13
CA ASP A 334 -45.87 -6.30 20.48
C ASP A 334 -46.37 -7.36 21.47
N ASP A 335 -47.52 -7.09 22.08
CA ASP A 335 -48.21 -8.07 22.91
C ASP A 335 -48.65 -9.24 22.02
N SER A 336 -47.96 -10.38 22.13
CA SER A 336 -48.38 -11.58 21.41
C SER A 336 -49.84 -11.91 21.78
N THR A 337 -50.67 -12.24 20.81
CA THR A 337 -52.10 -12.58 21.03
C THR A 337 -52.31 -13.81 21.94
N SER A 338 -51.25 -14.54 22.27
CA SER A 338 -51.24 -15.73 23.12
C SER A 338 -50.91 -15.48 24.60
N GLU A 339 -50.36 -14.33 24.95
CA GLU A 339 -50.00 -13.99 26.33
C GLU A 339 -50.93 -12.91 26.88
N ASN A 340 -51.09 -12.87 28.20
CA ASN A 340 -51.95 -11.90 28.86
C ASN A 340 -51.31 -10.52 28.62
N PRO A 341 -51.91 -9.64 27.80
CA PRO A 341 -51.24 -8.45 27.30
C PRO A 341 -50.87 -7.54 28.47
N GLU A 342 -49.59 -7.21 28.59
CA GLU A 342 -49.06 -6.46 29.73
C GLU A 342 -48.98 -4.96 29.42
N GLY A 343 -49.07 -4.57 28.14
CA GLY A 343 -49.01 -3.19 27.65
C GLY A 343 -50.29 -2.66 27.01
N TYR A 344 -50.16 -1.57 26.23
CA TYR A 344 -51.26 -0.96 25.47
C TYR A 344 -51.60 -1.71 24.18
N HIS A 345 -51.20 -2.97 24.01
CA HIS A 345 -51.40 -3.76 22.78
C HIS A 345 -50.85 -3.11 21.51
N VAL A 346 -49.74 -2.38 21.62
CA VAL A 346 -49.08 -1.82 20.44
C VAL A 346 -48.61 -3.00 19.57
N GLY A 347 -48.72 -2.91 18.24
CA GLY A 347 -48.21 -3.95 17.33
C GLY A 347 -49.18 -5.01 16.81
N ILE A 348 -50.33 -5.24 17.47
CA ILE A 348 -51.38 -6.14 16.96
C ILE A 348 -51.96 -5.56 15.64
N PRO A 349 -52.22 -6.37 14.59
CA PRO A 349 -52.86 -5.88 13.36
C PRO A 349 -54.11 -5.05 13.67
N ALA A 350 -54.35 -3.97 12.93
CA ALA A 350 -55.50 -3.08 13.19
C ALA A 350 -56.87 -3.79 13.21
N ALA A 351 -56.97 -4.95 12.54
CA ALA A 351 -58.15 -5.81 12.54
C ALA A 351 -58.27 -6.72 13.79
N GLU A 352 -57.19 -6.89 14.56
CA GLU A 352 -57.08 -7.72 15.77
C GLU A 352 -56.92 -6.88 17.06
N CYS A 353 -56.77 -5.57 16.95
CA CYS A 353 -57.06 -4.58 18.00
C CYS A 353 -58.56 -4.60 18.39
N LEU A 354 -59.16 -5.77 18.62
CA LEU A 354 -60.60 -5.97 18.76
C LEU A 354 -61.03 -5.81 20.22
N GLY A 355 -61.67 -4.68 20.51
CA GLY A 355 -62.26 -4.36 21.80
C GLY A 355 -62.26 -2.86 22.08
N THR A 356 -62.33 -2.48 23.36
CA THR A 356 -62.28 -1.09 23.85
C THR A 356 -60.93 -0.41 23.61
N HIS A 357 -59.86 -1.15 23.30
CA HIS A 357 -58.48 -0.64 23.26
C HIS A 357 -58.01 -0.22 21.84
N SER A 358 -58.82 -0.46 20.80
CA SER A 358 -58.50 -0.16 19.38
C SER A 358 -58.07 1.27 19.08
N ARG A 359 -58.51 2.24 19.89
CA ARG A 359 -58.21 3.67 19.71
C ARG A 359 -56.82 4.06 20.22
N THR A 360 -56.23 3.26 21.11
CA THR A 360 -54.98 3.60 21.82
C THR A 360 -53.78 3.08 21.04
N CYS A 361 -53.77 1.80 20.67
CA CYS A 361 -52.69 1.15 19.91
C CYS A 361 -52.42 1.86 18.57
N GLY A 362 -53.49 2.16 17.84
CA GLY A 362 -53.40 2.84 16.55
C GLY A 362 -52.81 4.26 16.64
N LYS A 363 -52.98 4.93 17.78
CA LYS A 363 -52.41 6.27 18.02
C LYS A 363 -50.92 6.22 18.34
N ILE A 364 -50.48 5.27 19.17
CA ILE A 364 -49.05 5.08 19.47
C ILE A 364 -48.27 4.81 18.19
N LEU A 365 -48.72 3.85 17.38
CA LEU A 365 -48.12 3.58 16.07
C LEU A 365 -48.19 4.80 15.15
N ALA A 366 -49.27 5.58 15.16
CA ALA A 366 -49.36 6.80 14.36
C ALA A 366 -48.31 7.86 14.77
N TRP A 367 -48.06 8.04 16.06
CA TRP A 367 -47.02 8.95 16.56
C TRP A 367 -45.61 8.46 16.22
N MET A 368 -45.32 7.18 16.41
CA MET A 368 -44.05 6.60 16.00
C MET A 368 -43.84 6.72 14.49
N ASN A 369 -44.86 6.44 13.68
CA ASN A 369 -44.81 6.61 12.22
C ASN A 369 -44.61 8.08 11.83
N LYS A 370 -45.25 9.02 12.54
CA LYS A 370 -45.06 10.47 12.34
C LYS A 370 -43.61 10.87 12.64
N ALA A 371 -43.03 10.39 13.74
CA ALA A 371 -41.64 10.63 14.10
C ALA A 371 -40.65 10.07 13.06
N ALA A 372 -40.84 8.80 12.68
CA ALA A 372 -40.00 8.10 11.72
C ALA A 372 -40.04 8.76 10.33
N SER A 373 -41.24 8.93 9.75
CA SER A 373 -41.41 9.52 8.42
C SER A 373 -40.90 10.97 8.34
N SER A 374 -41.05 11.74 9.42
CA SER A 374 -40.55 13.11 9.49
C SER A 374 -39.02 13.21 9.51
N THR A 375 -38.32 12.12 9.85
CA THR A 375 -36.86 12.07 10.00
C THR A 375 -36.20 11.09 9.04
N ARG A 376 -36.93 10.63 8.00
CA ARG A 376 -36.50 9.67 6.98
C ARG A 376 -36.17 8.28 7.54
N GLY A 377 -36.73 7.91 8.69
CA GLY A 377 -36.66 6.57 9.23
C GLY A 377 -37.91 5.75 8.95
N ARG A 378 -38.06 4.64 9.68
CA ARG A 378 -39.27 3.80 9.67
C ARG A 378 -39.48 3.13 11.03
N THR A 379 -40.68 2.62 11.25
CA THR A 379 -41.05 1.88 12.45
C THR A 379 -40.82 0.37 12.28
N PHE A 380 -40.64 -0.32 13.40
CA PHE A 380 -40.43 -1.77 13.49
C PHE A 380 -41.19 -2.36 14.67
N GLY A 381 -41.64 -3.60 14.56
CA GLY A 381 -41.96 -4.40 15.76
C GLY A 381 -40.69 -5.00 16.34
N TYR A 382 -40.61 -5.17 17.67
CA TYR A 382 -39.41 -5.76 18.31
C TYR A 382 -39.12 -7.20 17.84
N SER A 383 -40.15 -7.93 17.40
CA SER A 383 -40.07 -9.30 16.90
C SER A 383 -39.74 -9.39 15.40
N ASP A 384 -39.56 -8.25 14.69
CA ASP A 384 -39.25 -8.23 13.27
C ASP A 384 -37.83 -8.75 13.00
N GLU A 385 -37.71 -10.02 12.61
CA GLU A 385 -36.44 -10.65 12.23
C GLU A 385 -35.74 -9.95 11.04
N THR A 386 -36.47 -9.17 10.24
CA THR A 386 -35.90 -8.41 9.13
C THR A 386 -35.24 -7.12 9.58
N MET A 387 -35.45 -6.68 10.83
CA MET A 387 -35.00 -5.40 11.37
C MET A 387 -33.50 -5.12 11.12
N PRO A 388 -32.53 -6.03 11.34
CA PRO A 388 -31.13 -5.73 11.06
C PRO A 388 -30.86 -5.36 9.61
N ARG A 389 -31.37 -6.17 8.67
CA ARG A 389 -31.22 -5.93 7.22
C ARG A 389 -31.89 -4.64 6.79
N SER A 390 -33.06 -4.44 7.35
CA SER A 390 -33.86 -3.24 7.19
C SER A 390 -33.09 -2.00 7.64
N ILE A 391 -32.51 -1.98 8.86
CA ILE A 391 -31.72 -0.86 9.37
C ILE A 391 -30.57 -0.55 8.41
N ILE A 392 -29.82 -1.56 7.96
CA ILE A 392 -28.75 -1.40 6.98
C ILE A 392 -29.27 -0.69 5.72
N GLN A 393 -30.38 -1.16 5.16
CA GLN A 393 -30.99 -0.55 3.97
C GLN A 393 -31.41 0.90 4.20
N ALA A 394 -31.90 1.23 5.40
CA ALA A 394 -32.40 2.57 5.70
C ALA A 394 -31.30 3.58 6.04
N ILE A 395 -30.17 3.11 6.57
CA ILE A 395 -28.99 3.96 6.76
C ILE A 395 -28.17 4.10 5.49
N SER A 396 -28.30 3.12 4.58
CA SER A 396 -27.69 3.17 3.25
C SER A 396 -28.24 4.37 2.49
N GLY A 397 -27.33 5.21 2.03
CA GLY A 397 -27.61 6.37 1.20
C GLY A 397 -27.50 6.06 -0.29
N GLU A 398 -27.47 7.14 -1.07
CA GLU A 398 -27.01 7.06 -2.45
C GLU A 398 -25.51 6.75 -2.51
N LEU A 399 -25.06 6.23 -3.63
CA LEU A 399 -23.63 6.09 -3.87
C LEU A 399 -22.95 7.47 -3.82
N PRO A 400 -21.69 7.54 -3.35
CA PRO A 400 -20.97 8.80 -3.26
C PRO A 400 -20.84 9.48 -4.63
N LYS A 401 -21.20 10.76 -4.69
CA LYS A 401 -21.16 11.58 -5.92
C LYS A 401 -20.13 12.70 -5.81
N GLY A 402 -19.58 13.11 -6.95
CA GLY A 402 -18.71 14.27 -7.05
C GLY A 402 -17.34 14.11 -6.38
N ALA A 403 -16.84 12.87 -6.25
CA ALA A 403 -15.54 12.61 -5.64
C ALA A 403 -14.40 13.26 -6.43
N GLN A 404 -13.43 13.84 -5.73
CA GLN A 404 -12.26 14.46 -6.33
C GLN A 404 -10.99 13.84 -5.77
N LEU A 405 -10.16 13.31 -6.66
CA LEU A 405 -8.85 12.78 -6.30
C LEU A 405 -7.81 13.87 -6.57
N LEU A 406 -7.02 14.21 -5.55
CA LEU A 406 -5.91 15.16 -5.63
C LEU A 406 -4.59 14.44 -5.36
N ILE A 407 -3.52 14.87 -6.04
CA ILE A 407 -2.13 14.49 -5.77
C ILE A 407 -1.37 15.77 -5.42
N GLY A 408 -0.94 15.91 -4.17
CA GLY A 408 -0.49 17.20 -3.66
C GLY A 408 -1.60 18.25 -3.77
N LYS A 409 -1.37 19.28 -4.60
CA LYS A 409 -2.34 20.34 -4.88
C LYS A 409 -3.02 20.18 -6.24
N ASP A 410 -2.54 19.25 -7.08
CA ASP A 410 -3.06 19.06 -8.42
C ASP A 410 -4.28 18.14 -8.38
N GLN A 411 -5.35 18.57 -9.04
CA GLN A 411 -6.52 17.72 -9.25
C GLN A 411 -6.21 16.66 -10.29
N ALA A 412 -6.27 15.40 -9.86
CA ALA A 412 -5.97 14.25 -10.71
C ALA A 412 -7.21 13.69 -11.42
N SER A 413 -8.36 13.66 -10.73
CA SER A 413 -9.61 13.15 -11.30
C SER A 413 -10.83 13.78 -10.63
N LYS A 414 -11.90 13.97 -11.39
CA LYS A 414 -13.25 14.29 -10.89
C LYS A 414 -14.19 13.18 -11.32
N LEU A 415 -14.82 12.53 -10.35
CA LEU A 415 -15.66 11.37 -10.57
C LEU A 415 -17.10 11.77 -10.24
N ALA A 416 -18.00 11.65 -11.23
CA ALA A 416 -19.38 12.06 -11.06
C ALA A 416 -20.10 11.21 -9.99
N GLU A 417 -19.83 9.91 -10.00
CA GLU A 417 -20.37 8.91 -9.08
C GLU A 417 -19.35 7.79 -8.89
N LEU A 418 -19.30 7.21 -7.70
CA LEU A 418 -18.45 6.06 -7.39
C LEU A 418 -19.30 4.78 -7.35
N PRO A 419 -19.23 3.92 -8.38
CA PRO A 419 -19.99 2.66 -8.39
C PRO A 419 -19.44 1.67 -7.36
N GLU A 420 -20.28 0.75 -6.89
CA GLU A 420 -19.85 -0.36 -6.01
C GLU A 420 -18.79 -1.25 -6.66
N ALA A 421 -18.89 -1.46 -7.97
CA ALA A 421 -17.92 -2.23 -8.74
C ALA A 421 -16.52 -1.57 -8.81
N GLY A 422 -16.41 -0.30 -8.45
CA GLY A 422 -15.19 0.49 -8.54
C GLY A 422 -14.97 1.14 -9.90
N ILE A 423 -14.26 2.27 -9.87
CA ILE A 423 -13.77 2.98 -11.05
C ILE A 423 -12.26 3.16 -10.95
N LYS A 424 -11.54 2.86 -12.04
CA LYS A 424 -10.10 3.07 -12.13
C LYS A 424 -9.80 4.54 -12.44
N ALA A 425 -9.37 5.29 -11.44
CA ALA A 425 -8.93 6.67 -11.58
C ALA A 425 -7.46 6.72 -12.02
N ASN A 426 -7.18 7.37 -13.14
CA ASN A 426 -5.82 7.61 -13.62
C ASN A 426 -5.31 8.94 -13.05
N PHE A 427 -4.12 8.94 -12.46
CA PHE A 427 -3.49 10.13 -11.89
C PHE A 427 -2.05 10.33 -12.34
N LYS A 428 -1.66 9.73 -13.48
CA LYS A 428 -0.30 9.82 -14.05
C LYS A 428 0.21 11.25 -14.17
N GLY A 429 -0.59 12.14 -14.76
CA GLY A 429 -0.19 13.52 -15.02
C GLY A 429 0.05 14.33 -13.75
N ALA A 430 -0.83 14.18 -12.75
CA ALA A 430 -0.68 14.85 -11.46
C ALA A 430 0.52 14.28 -10.67
N LEU A 431 0.73 12.95 -10.74
CA LEU A 431 1.90 12.32 -10.12
C LEU A 431 3.21 12.75 -10.77
N GLN A 432 3.28 12.85 -12.10
CA GLN A 432 4.50 13.31 -12.79
C GLN A 432 4.90 14.72 -12.32
N LYS A 433 3.95 15.66 -12.27
CA LYS A 433 4.21 17.02 -11.78
C LYS A 433 4.75 17.02 -10.35
N PHE A 434 4.19 16.17 -9.48
CA PHE A 434 4.67 16.03 -8.11
C PHE A 434 6.09 15.45 -8.09
N ALA A 435 6.34 14.38 -8.85
CA ALA A 435 7.64 13.72 -8.97
C ALA A 435 8.74 14.66 -9.51
N ASP A 436 8.41 15.58 -10.43
CA ASP A 436 9.36 16.55 -10.96
C ASP A 436 9.91 17.51 -9.88
N SER A 437 9.17 17.70 -8.78
CA SER A 437 9.59 18.51 -7.64
C SER A 437 10.38 17.74 -6.58
N CYS A 438 10.49 16.42 -6.71
CA CYS A 438 11.15 15.56 -5.73
C CYS A 438 12.67 15.60 -5.86
N THR A 439 13.35 15.99 -4.78
CA THR A 439 14.82 15.97 -4.67
C THR A 439 15.37 14.73 -3.97
N SER A 440 14.51 13.98 -3.31
CA SER A 440 14.77 12.70 -2.64
C SER A 440 13.51 11.83 -2.73
N ASP A 441 13.57 10.61 -2.19
CA ASP A 441 12.37 9.81 -2.00
C ASP A 441 11.27 10.65 -1.33
N CYS A 442 10.09 10.57 -1.92
CA CYS A 442 8.99 11.47 -1.69
C CYS A 442 7.78 10.67 -1.23
N THR A 443 7.24 11.04 -0.07
CA THR A 443 5.88 10.64 0.32
C THR A 443 4.91 11.49 -0.48
N VAL A 444 4.12 10.84 -1.34
CA VAL A 444 3.13 11.49 -2.18
C VAL A 444 1.82 11.62 -1.40
N PRO A 445 1.41 12.84 -1.00
CA PRO A 445 0.11 13.03 -0.39
C PRO A 445 -0.97 12.91 -1.47
N MET A 446 -1.78 11.87 -1.38
CA MET A 446 -3.00 11.71 -2.15
C MET A 446 -4.17 12.10 -1.24
N SER A 447 -5.13 12.84 -1.76
CA SER A 447 -6.34 13.12 -0.99
C SER A 447 -7.58 12.89 -1.81
N LEU A 448 -8.53 12.19 -1.21
CA LEU A 448 -9.86 12.01 -1.78
C LEU A 448 -10.81 12.96 -1.07
N HIS A 449 -11.40 13.88 -1.82
CA HIS A 449 -12.44 14.77 -1.35
C HIS A 449 -13.80 14.26 -1.79
N LEU A 450 -14.74 14.18 -0.85
CA LEU A 450 -16.14 13.91 -1.13
C LEU A 450 -17.00 15.07 -0.60
N PRO A 451 -18.00 15.54 -1.36
CA PRO A 451 -18.87 16.63 -0.93
C PRO A 451 -20.01 16.19 -0.02
N GLY A 452 -20.21 14.88 0.18
CA GLY A 452 -21.31 14.33 0.97
C GLY A 452 -20.99 12.98 1.60
N ASP A 453 -22.01 12.38 2.22
CA ASP A 453 -21.97 11.11 2.93
C ASP A 453 -21.47 9.96 2.03
N GLY A 454 -20.84 8.99 2.68
CA GLY A 454 -20.60 7.66 2.13
C GLY A 454 -19.22 7.11 2.46
N SER A 455 -19.03 5.85 2.07
CA SER A 455 -17.73 5.20 2.20
C SER A 455 -17.10 4.99 0.83
N VAL A 456 -15.78 5.11 0.77
CA VAL A 456 -15.01 4.78 -0.43
C VAL A 456 -13.94 3.77 -0.08
N LYS A 457 -13.94 2.67 -0.80
CA LYS A 457 -12.86 1.68 -0.79
C LYS A 457 -11.86 2.06 -1.87
N ALA A 458 -10.66 2.45 -1.45
CA ALA A 458 -9.53 2.71 -2.32
C ALA A 458 -8.63 1.47 -2.37
N SER A 459 -8.43 0.90 -3.56
CA SER A 459 -7.66 -0.33 -3.76
C SER A 459 -6.94 -0.32 -5.11
N GLY A 460 -6.11 -1.32 -5.36
CA GLY A 460 -5.46 -1.47 -6.67
C GLY A 460 -4.60 -0.27 -7.06
N LEU A 461 -3.91 0.33 -6.08
CA LEU A 461 -2.88 1.32 -6.35
C LEU A 461 -1.83 0.65 -7.26
N ASP A 462 -1.60 1.22 -8.43
CA ASP A 462 -0.62 0.73 -9.40
C ASP A 462 0.13 1.93 -9.96
N VAL A 463 1.35 2.13 -9.47
CA VAL A 463 2.25 3.17 -9.94
C VAL A 463 3.47 2.49 -10.53
N ARG A 464 3.68 2.68 -11.83
CA ARG A 464 4.84 2.17 -12.57
C ARG A 464 5.65 3.34 -13.07
N TYR A 465 6.95 3.28 -12.86
CA TYR A 465 7.83 4.39 -13.20
C TYR A 465 9.18 3.89 -13.71
N ARG A 466 9.90 4.75 -14.42
CA ARG A 466 11.30 4.54 -14.82
C ARG A 466 12.16 5.57 -14.12
N PHE A 467 13.37 5.22 -13.71
CA PHE A 467 14.33 6.22 -13.25
C PHE A 467 14.80 7.09 -14.42
N THR A 468 15.18 8.33 -14.13
CA THR A 468 15.74 9.28 -15.08
C THR A 468 17.08 9.77 -14.55
N GLY A 469 18.11 9.69 -15.37
CA GLY A 469 19.39 10.33 -15.03
C GLY A 469 19.30 11.83 -15.31
N LYS A 470 19.62 12.70 -14.35
CA LYS A 470 19.65 14.15 -14.58
C LYS A 470 21.07 14.71 -14.53
N ASN A 471 21.37 15.63 -15.44
CA ASN A 471 22.65 16.32 -15.57
C ASN A 471 23.84 15.36 -15.65
N ILE A 472 23.71 14.29 -16.43
CA ILE A 472 24.75 13.30 -16.61
C ILE A 472 25.85 13.90 -17.48
N LYS A 473 27.05 14.00 -16.93
CA LYS A 473 28.26 14.44 -17.64
C LYS A 473 29.24 13.31 -17.72
N VAL A 474 29.74 13.07 -18.92
CA VAL A 474 30.82 12.12 -19.17
C VAL A 474 32.03 12.93 -19.57
N SER A 475 33.15 12.69 -18.88
CA SER A 475 34.42 13.33 -19.19
C SER A 475 35.55 12.31 -19.23
N LEU A 476 36.52 12.53 -20.09
CA LEU A 476 37.73 11.71 -20.23
C LEU A 476 38.93 12.60 -19.90
N GLU A 477 39.63 12.29 -18.81
CA GLU A 477 40.76 13.11 -18.30
C GLU A 477 40.38 14.61 -18.18
N GLY A 478 39.15 14.88 -17.73
CA GLY A 478 38.61 16.24 -17.57
C GLY A 478 38.03 16.88 -18.83
N VAL A 479 38.14 16.25 -20.00
CA VAL A 479 37.51 16.72 -21.25
C VAL A 479 36.09 16.17 -21.33
N GLU A 480 35.08 17.04 -21.37
CA GLU A 480 33.67 16.62 -21.51
C GLU A 480 33.45 15.99 -22.90
N VAL A 481 33.02 14.72 -22.92
CA VAL A 481 32.74 13.94 -24.16
C VAL A 481 31.25 13.83 -24.44
N ALA A 482 30.41 13.85 -23.39
CA ALA A 482 28.96 13.87 -23.53
C ALA A 482 28.30 14.53 -22.32
N SER A 483 27.15 15.16 -22.56
CA SER A 483 26.36 15.82 -21.52
C SER A 483 24.88 15.66 -21.83
N TYR A 484 24.14 15.12 -20.87
CA TYR A 484 22.72 14.83 -20.97
C TYR A 484 21.97 15.52 -19.83
N PRO A 485 21.12 16.51 -20.13
CA PRO A 485 20.27 17.13 -19.12
C PRO A 485 19.33 16.10 -18.46
N VAL A 486 18.79 15.18 -19.25
CA VAL A 486 17.94 14.06 -18.80
C VAL A 486 18.21 12.83 -19.68
N ILE A 487 18.39 11.65 -19.08
CA ILE A 487 18.45 10.33 -19.74
C ILE A 487 17.24 9.52 -19.26
N GLY A 488 16.28 9.29 -20.15
CA GLY A 488 15.12 8.42 -19.91
C GLY A 488 15.12 7.13 -20.75
N SER A 489 16.08 7.01 -21.68
CA SER A 489 16.25 5.86 -22.57
C SER A 489 17.74 5.60 -22.81
N PRO A 490 18.14 4.38 -23.21
CA PRO A 490 19.52 4.07 -23.54
C PRO A 490 20.13 5.10 -24.50
N ALA A 491 21.31 5.62 -24.15
CA ALA A 491 22.07 6.59 -24.94
C ALA A 491 23.50 6.07 -25.15
N THR A 492 23.92 5.92 -26.41
CA THR A 492 25.29 5.56 -26.74
C THR A 492 26.19 6.79 -26.67
N VAL A 493 27.25 6.70 -25.88
CA VAL A 493 28.31 7.70 -25.77
C VAL A 493 29.47 7.24 -26.63
N ASP A 494 29.81 8.02 -27.65
CA ASP A 494 31.04 7.85 -28.44
C ASP A 494 32.09 8.83 -27.92
N PHE A 495 33.24 8.29 -27.53
CA PHE A 495 34.38 9.05 -27.00
C PHE A 495 35.69 8.67 -27.72
N ALA A 496 35.59 8.07 -28.92
CA ALA A 496 36.73 7.59 -29.69
C ALA A 496 37.72 8.71 -30.04
N LYS A 497 37.21 9.88 -30.42
CA LYS A 497 38.02 11.01 -30.85
C LYS A 497 38.89 11.56 -29.72
N GLU A 498 38.28 11.80 -28.56
CA GLU A 498 38.98 12.33 -27.38
C GLU A 498 39.95 11.29 -26.81
N LEU A 499 39.54 10.01 -26.78
CA LEU A 499 40.42 8.91 -26.38
C LEU A 499 41.62 8.77 -27.30
N LYS A 500 41.42 8.86 -28.63
CA LYS A 500 42.52 8.84 -29.62
C LYS A 500 43.48 10.01 -29.37
N SER A 501 42.97 11.22 -29.17
CA SER A 501 43.79 12.42 -28.92
C SER A 501 44.65 12.33 -27.65
N LEU A 502 44.10 11.75 -26.58
CA LEU A 502 44.84 11.54 -25.32
C LEU A 502 45.83 10.37 -25.45
N HIS A 503 45.39 9.26 -26.04
CA HIS A 503 46.21 8.07 -26.24
C HIS A 503 47.41 8.34 -27.15
N ASP A 504 47.24 9.19 -28.17
CA ASP A 504 48.31 9.55 -29.09
C ASP A 504 49.51 10.25 -28.43
N LYS A 505 49.28 10.90 -27.28
CA LYS A 505 50.28 11.59 -26.46
C LYS A 505 50.94 10.69 -25.42
N CYS A 506 50.51 9.45 -25.30
CA CYS A 506 51.02 8.52 -24.31
C CYS A 506 52.35 7.91 -24.77
N GLU A 507 53.40 8.09 -23.96
CA GLU A 507 54.74 7.56 -24.21
C GLU A 507 54.98 6.19 -23.53
N SER A 508 54.00 5.70 -22.78
CA SER A 508 54.12 4.44 -22.04
C SER A 508 53.59 3.25 -22.84
N ARG A 509 54.07 2.04 -22.53
CA ARG A 509 53.57 0.79 -23.11
C ARG A 509 52.14 0.42 -22.70
N LYS A 510 51.62 1.04 -21.62
CA LYS A 510 50.26 0.83 -21.11
C LYS A 510 49.69 2.16 -20.66
N CYS A 511 48.76 2.69 -21.44
CA CYS A 511 48.15 3.98 -21.22
C CYS A 511 46.83 3.79 -20.49
N SER A 512 46.78 4.18 -19.22
CA SER A 512 45.53 4.27 -18.46
C SER A 512 44.89 5.63 -18.67
N HIS A 513 43.60 5.62 -18.99
CA HIS A 513 42.76 6.80 -19.14
C HIS A 513 41.55 6.69 -18.24
N THR A 514 41.21 7.77 -17.56
CA THR A 514 40.10 7.83 -16.61
C THR A 514 38.89 8.46 -17.27
N LEU A 515 37.86 7.64 -17.48
CA LEU A 515 36.53 8.08 -17.88
C LEU A 515 35.72 8.36 -16.60
N LYS A 516 35.35 9.61 -16.38
CA LYS A 516 34.56 10.04 -15.23
C LYS A 516 33.12 10.30 -15.66
N ILE A 517 32.17 9.64 -15.03
CA ILE A 517 30.73 9.85 -15.21
C ILE A 517 30.19 10.51 -13.95
N GLN A 518 29.58 11.67 -14.10
CA GLN A 518 29.02 12.46 -13.00
C GLN A 518 27.53 12.69 -13.21
N GLY A 519 26.74 12.59 -12.16
CA GLY A 519 25.31 12.87 -12.16
C GLY A 519 24.82 13.07 -10.73
N ARG A 520 23.58 13.53 -10.53
CA ARG A 520 22.95 13.34 -9.21
C ARG A 520 22.72 11.84 -9.00
N LYS A 521 22.94 11.29 -7.79
CA LYS A 521 22.53 9.94 -7.33
C LYS A 521 21.44 9.34 -8.22
N ASN A 522 21.82 8.57 -9.23
CA ASN A 522 20.87 8.08 -10.20
C ASN A 522 21.22 6.67 -10.60
N ASN A 523 20.19 5.83 -10.62
CA ASN A 523 20.18 4.44 -11.07
C ASN A 523 20.53 4.27 -12.57
N VAL A 524 21.30 5.20 -13.17
CA VAL A 524 21.87 5.05 -14.50
C VAL A 524 23.01 4.05 -14.42
N ALA A 525 23.05 3.16 -15.39
CA ALA A 525 24.13 2.22 -15.56
C ALA A 525 24.93 2.52 -16.81
N ALA A 526 26.26 2.41 -16.70
CA ALA A 526 27.12 2.30 -17.86
C ALA A 526 27.26 0.83 -18.23
N GLU A 527 26.92 0.49 -19.47
CA GLU A 527 26.96 -0.85 -20.02
C GLU A 527 27.70 -0.87 -21.37
N GLU A 528 28.13 -2.04 -21.81
CA GLU A 528 28.69 -2.28 -23.15
C GLU A 528 29.87 -1.37 -23.57
N LEU A 529 30.77 -1.02 -22.66
CA LEU A 529 32.05 -0.41 -23.02
C LEU A 529 32.76 -1.30 -24.04
N LYS A 530 32.98 -0.72 -25.22
CA LYS A 530 33.65 -1.30 -26.36
C LYS A 530 34.71 -0.31 -26.80
N VAL A 531 35.97 -0.70 -26.70
CA VAL A 531 37.08 0.01 -27.33
C VAL A 531 37.67 -0.92 -28.37
N ALA A 532 37.52 -0.55 -29.64
CA ALA A 532 38.09 -1.27 -30.76
C ALA A 532 39.22 -0.45 -31.36
N GLY A 533 40.30 -1.13 -31.71
CA GLY A 533 41.42 -0.51 -32.39
C GLY A 533 42.42 -1.55 -32.82
N ARG A 534 43.39 -1.12 -33.60
CA ARG A 534 44.46 -1.96 -34.12
C ARG A 534 45.72 -1.61 -33.38
N ILE A 535 46.33 -2.60 -32.74
CA ILE A 535 47.64 -2.43 -32.14
C ILE A 535 48.64 -2.27 -33.28
N THR A 536 49.27 -1.11 -33.36
CA THR A 536 50.37 -0.88 -34.30
C THR A 536 51.73 -1.14 -33.64
N ASP A 537 51.75 -1.73 -32.44
CA ASP A 537 53.00 -2.15 -31.78
C ASP A 537 53.75 -3.09 -32.71
N SER A 538 54.83 -2.52 -33.22
CA SER A 538 55.79 -3.16 -34.07
C SER A 538 56.29 -4.47 -33.47
N GLU A 539 56.49 -4.54 -32.16
CA GLU A 539 57.09 -5.70 -31.48
C GLU A 539 56.24 -6.97 -31.53
N ASP A 540 54.97 -6.90 -31.12
CA ASP A 540 54.07 -8.08 -31.16
C ASP A 540 53.80 -8.51 -32.60
N PHE A 541 53.65 -7.55 -33.52
CA PHE A 541 53.47 -7.85 -34.94
C PHE A 541 54.74 -8.46 -35.55
N ILE A 542 55.93 -7.94 -35.20
CA ILE A 542 57.22 -8.53 -35.59
C ILE A 542 57.35 -9.94 -35.02
N LEU A 543 56.93 -10.18 -33.78
CA LEU A 543 57.00 -11.50 -33.16
C LEU A 543 56.04 -12.51 -33.79
N GLU A 544 54.81 -12.10 -34.10
CA GLU A 544 53.84 -12.93 -34.82
C GLU A 544 54.36 -13.26 -36.22
N ARG A 545 54.88 -12.27 -36.95
CA ARG A 545 55.48 -12.48 -38.27
C ARG A 545 56.76 -13.30 -38.22
N ALA A 546 57.59 -13.13 -37.20
CA ALA A 546 58.78 -13.94 -36.99
C ALA A 546 58.41 -15.40 -36.67
N HIS A 547 57.36 -15.62 -35.88
CA HIS A 547 56.83 -16.95 -35.60
C HIS A 547 56.29 -17.63 -36.86
N ASP A 548 55.49 -16.93 -37.66
CA ASP A 548 55.01 -17.41 -38.95
C ASP A 548 56.19 -17.73 -39.89
N CYS A 549 57.20 -16.86 -39.89
CA CYS A 549 58.40 -17.00 -40.69
C CYS A 549 59.23 -18.23 -40.29
N ILE A 550 59.35 -18.54 -38.99
CA ILE A 550 60.02 -19.75 -38.50
C ILE A 550 59.20 -21.00 -38.85
N THR A 551 57.89 -20.93 -38.62
CA THR A 551 56.99 -22.07 -38.84
C THR A 551 56.93 -22.46 -40.32
N ASN A 552 56.82 -21.48 -41.21
CA ASN A 552 56.73 -21.69 -42.65
C ASN A 552 58.13 -21.85 -43.29
N GLY A 553 59.12 -21.07 -42.86
CA GLY A 553 60.48 -21.09 -43.39
C GLY A 553 61.25 -22.38 -43.13
N ARG A 554 60.91 -23.16 -42.08
CA ARG A 554 61.45 -24.52 -41.88
C ARG A 554 61.08 -25.50 -42.99
N THR A 555 60.05 -25.18 -43.79
CA THR A 555 59.53 -26.07 -44.84
C THR A 555 59.87 -25.62 -46.26
N ALA A 556 60.33 -24.37 -46.46
CA ALA A 556 60.70 -23.81 -47.75
C ALA A 556 62.17 -23.35 -47.74
N ALA A 557 62.93 -23.62 -48.79
CA ALA A 557 64.38 -23.41 -48.87
C ALA A 557 64.82 -21.93 -48.96
N GLY A 558 64.51 -21.14 -47.92
CA GLY A 558 64.88 -19.73 -47.79
C GLY A 558 63.96 -18.80 -48.60
N GLY A 559 63.23 -17.91 -47.92
CA GLY A 559 62.30 -16.99 -48.56
C GLY A 559 61.96 -15.80 -47.66
N MET A 560 61.72 -14.65 -48.29
CA MET A 560 61.21 -13.44 -47.63
C MET A 560 59.81 -13.75 -47.06
N CYS A 561 59.63 -13.54 -45.76
CA CYS A 561 58.38 -13.93 -45.09
C CYS A 561 57.34 -12.80 -45.11
N SER A 562 57.79 -11.56 -44.90
CA SER A 562 56.91 -10.39 -44.90
C SER A 562 57.73 -9.09 -44.96
N ALA A 563 57.20 -8.06 -45.63
CA ALA A 563 57.62 -6.68 -45.45
C ALA A 563 56.59 -6.00 -44.54
N VAL A 564 57.07 -5.36 -43.48
CA VAL A 564 56.27 -4.77 -42.41
C VAL A 564 56.60 -3.28 -42.31
N SER A 565 55.59 -2.43 -42.46
CA SER A 565 55.75 -1.01 -42.13
C SER A 565 55.53 -0.84 -40.63
N VAL A 566 56.54 -0.36 -39.91
CA VAL A 566 56.47 -0.14 -38.47
C VAL A 566 56.22 1.33 -38.13
N SER A 567 55.30 1.54 -37.19
CA SER A 567 54.91 2.86 -36.72
C SER A 567 56.05 3.50 -35.91
N PRO A 568 56.31 4.81 -36.07
CA PRO A 568 57.52 5.49 -35.57
C PRO A 568 57.59 5.73 -34.04
N LYS A 569 56.61 5.26 -33.24
CA LYS A 569 56.45 5.73 -31.85
C LYS A 569 57.36 5.07 -30.80
N PHE A 570 57.93 3.88 -31.04
CA PHE A 570 58.80 3.22 -30.06
C PHE A 570 60.10 2.70 -30.70
N PRO A 571 61.28 2.98 -30.11
CA PRO A 571 62.52 2.39 -30.57
C PRO A 571 62.48 0.88 -30.36
N LEU A 572 62.55 0.14 -31.47
CA LEU A 572 62.65 -1.31 -31.47
C LEU A 572 64.07 -1.69 -31.09
N SER A 573 64.21 -2.42 -29.99
CA SER A 573 65.49 -2.98 -29.58
C SER A 573 65.36 -4.50 -29.44
N MET A 574 66.47 -5.20 -29.65
CA MET A 574 66.53 -6.64 -29.38
C MET A 574 66.10 -6.96 -27.93
N GLN A 575 66.44 -6.07 -26.99
CA GLN A 575 66.05 -6.23 -25.59
C GLN A 575 64.54 -6.06 -25.38
N SER A 576 63.90 -5.12 -26.06
CA SER A 576 62.45 -4.91 -25.91
C SER A 576 61.64 -6.08 -26.49
N ILE A 577 62.07 -6.63 -27.61
CA ILE A 577 61.50 -7.86 -28.18
C ILE A 577 61.75 -9.06 -27.27
N GLN A 578 62.97 -9.18 -26.73
CA GLN A 578 63.31 -10.21 -25.74
C GLN A 578 62.40 -10.16 -24.51
N ASP A 579 62.21 -8.96 -23.95
CA ASP A 579 61.34 -8.74 -22.80
C ASP A 579 59.90 -9.15 -23.15
N ARG A 580 59.45 -8.88 -24.38
CA ARG A 580 58.11 -9.25 -24.84
C ARG A 580 57.91 -10.76 -25.02
N VAL A 581 58.90 -11.46 -25.57
CA VAL A 581 58.90 -12.93 -25.68
C VAL A 581 58.81 -13.56 -24.28
N ASN A 582 59.55 -13.01 -23.32
CA ASN A 582 59.52 -13.45 -21.93
C ASN A 582 58.17 -13.15 -21.27
N GLU A 583 57.64 -11.93 -21.43
CA GLU A 583 56.34 -11.51 -20.88
C GLU A 583 55.20 -12.40 -21.39
N ARG A 584 55.17 -12.70 -22.70
CA ARG A 584 54.16 -13.54 -23.33
C ARG A 584 54.43 -15.04 -23.21
N ARG A 585 55.56 -15.44 -22.61
CA ARG A 585 55.99 -16.84 -22.48
C ARG A 585 56.01 -17.58 -23.81
N LEU A 586 56.40 -16.92 -24.90
CA LEU A 586 56.38 -17.49 -26.25
C LEU A 586 57.52 -18.49 -26.51
N CYS A 587 58.41 -18.70 -25.54
CA CYS A 587 59.58 -19.56 -25.67
C CYS A 587 59.27 -20.98 -26.20
N PRO A 588 58.18 -21.66 -25.75
CA PRO A 588 57.82 -22.98 -26.26
C PRO A 588 57.32 -22.94 -27.71
N ALA A 589 56.65 -21.85 -28.12
CA ALA A 589 56.12 -21.70 -29.48
C ALA A 589 57.24 -21.67 -30.53
N PHE A 590 58.40 -21.12 -30.15
CA PHE A 590 59.58 -21.11 -30.99
C PHE A 590 60.45 -22.39 -30.90
N ALA A 591 60.04 -23.39 -30.13
CA ALA A 591 60.75 -24.66 -29.93
C ALA A 591 62.22 -24.49 -29.49
N MET A 592 62.51 -23.51 -28.62
CA MET A 592 63.86 -23.29 -28.11
C MET A 592 64.24 -24.39 -27.12
N ALA A 593 65.31 -25.14 -27.42
CA ALA A 593 65.72 -26.31 -26.65
C ALA A 593 66.29 -25.96 -25.26
N THR A 594 66.91 -24.79 -25.09
CA THR A 594 67.53 -24.38 -23.81
C THR A 594 67.64 -22.85 -23.69
N GLY A 595 66.78 -22.24 -22.87
CA GLY A 595 66.81 -20.79 -22.58
C GLY A 595 65.99 -19.96 -23.57
N CYS A 596 65.27 -18.97 -23.05
CA CYS A 596 64.42 -18.09 -23.85
C CYS A 596 65.20 -16.88 -24.35
N ASP A 597 66.32 -17.09 -25.04
CA ASP A 597 67.12 -16.00 -25.60
C ASP A 597 66.76 -15.80 -27.08
N ILE A 598 65.98 -14.76 -27.36
CA ILE A 598 65.52 -14.39 -28.71
C ILE A 598 66.68 -14.12 -29.65
N ARG A 599 67.88 -13.77 -29.16
CA ARG A 599 69.08 -13.57 -29.99
C ARG A 599 69.53 -14.87 -30.68
N GLN A 600 69.09 -16.03 -30.17
CA GLN A 600 69.33 -17.31 -30.82
C GLN A 600 68.41 -17.55 -32.01
N LEU A 601 67.29 -16.84 -32.10
CA LEU A 601 66.26 -17.02 -33.13
C LEU A 601 66.11 -15.83 -34.06
N MET A 602 66.43 -14.63 -33.59
CA MET A 602 66.26 -13.40 -34.34
C MET A 602 67.59 -12.65 -34.39
N ASP A 603 67.86 -12.07 -35.55
CA ASP A 603 68.99 -11.17 -35.73
C ASP A 603 68.49 -9.84 -36.31
N PHE A 604 68.94 -8.73 -35.71
CA PHE A 604 68.61 -7.39 -36.17
C PHE A 604 69.82 -6.85 -36.92
N GLU A 605 69.68 -6.57 -38.22
CA GLU A 605 70.78 -6.02 -39.03
C GLU A 605 70.94 -4.50 -38.83
N GLY A 606 70.98 -4.06 -37.56
CA GLY A 606 71.17 -2.67 -37.18
C GLY A 606 70.25 -2.23 -36.04
N GLU A 607 70.45 -0.99 -35.58
CA GLU A 607 69.42 -0.29 -34.79
C GLU A 607 68.30 0.11 -35.74
N VAL A 608 67.09 -0.43 -35.52
CA VAL A 608 65.91 -0.02 -36.29
C VAL A 608 65.56 1.41 -35.91
N ARG A 609 65.83 2.34 -36.82
CA ARG A 609 65.48 3.75 -36.64
C ARG A 609 64.08 3.99 -37.19
N SER A 610 63.33 4.86 -36.53
CA SER A 610 61.95 5.19 -36.92
C SER A 610 61.86 5.58 -38.40
N GLN A 611 60.89 5.01 -39.12
CA GLN A 611 60.52 5.22 -40.55
C GLN A 611 61.07 4.22 -41.60
N GLU A 612 61.67 3.10 -41.20
CA GLU A 612 62.07 2.05 -42.15
C GLU A 612 61.00 0.94 -42.29
N ASN A 613 60.80 0.43 -43.51
CA ASN A 613 60.03 -0.80 -43.70
C ASN A 613 60.90 -1.97 -43.26
N LEU A 614 60.49 -2.66 -42.21
CA LEU A 614 61.17 -3.84 -41.73
C LEU A 614 60.92 -5.02 -42.66
N ILE A 615 61.99 -5.64 -43.12
CA ILE A 615 61.95 -6.90 -43.85
C ILE A 615 62.21 -8.02 -42.87
N ILE A 616 61.20 -8.87 -42.68
CA ILE A 616 61.30 -10.07 -41.86
C ILE A 616 61.51 -11.26 -42.81
N SER A 617 62.66 -11.91 -42.67
CA SER A 617 63.07 -13.01 -43.54
C SER A 617 63.64 -14.18 -42.75
N TYR A 618 63.45 -15.41 -43.23
CA TYR A 618 64.04 -16.59 -42.61
C TYR A 618 65.36 -16.92 -43.30
N ASP A 619 66.44 -16.93 -42.54
CA ASP A 619 67.74 -17.37 -43.00
C ASP A 619 67.90 -18.87 -42.77
N ALA A 620 67.81 -19.64 -43.85
CA ALA A 620 67.89 -21.08 -43.82
C ALA A 620 69.27 -21.61 -43.35
N GLU A 621 70.35 -20.84 -43.54
CA GLU A 621 71.70 -21.26 -43.14
C GLU A 621 71.90 -21.15 -41.63
N SER A 622 71.46 -20.03 -41.03
CA SER A 622 71.58 -19.82 -39.58
C SER A 622 70.39 -20.36 -38.78
N GLY A 623 69.27 -20.66 -39.45
CA GLY A 623 68.01 -21.04 -38.81
C GLY A 623 67.32 -19.89 -38.05
N LYS A 624 67.73 -18.64 -38.31
CA LYS A 624 67.23 -17.44 -37.63
C LYS A 624 66.32 -16.61 -38.52
N VAL A 625 65.44 -15.82 -37.90
CA VAL A 625 64.70 -14.74 -38.54
C VAL A 625 65.55 -13.48 -38.53
N ARG A 626 65.86 -12.94 -39.71
CA ARG A 626 66.49 -11.63 -39.82
C ARG A 626 65.41 -10.57 -39.93
N VAL A 627 65.51 -9.56 -39.08
CA VAL A 627 64.71 -8.33 -39.13
C VAL A 627 65.66 -7.23 -39.62
N ARG A 628 65.47 -6.82 -40.88
CA ARG A 628 66.26 -5.78 -41.54
C ARG A 628 65.47 -4.50 -41.64
#